data_AF-A0A3D4A9E2-F1
#
_entry.id   AF-A0A3D4A9E2-F1
#
_cell.length_a   1.000
_cell.length_b   1.000
_cell.length_c   1.000
_cell.angle_alpha   90.00
_cell.angle_beta   90.00
_cell.angle_gamma   90.00
#
_symmetry.space_group_name_H-M   'P 1'
#
loop_
_entity.id
_entity.type
_entity.pdbx_description
1 polymer ?
#
loop_
_entity_poly.entity_id
_entity_poly.type
_entity_poly.pdbx_seq_one_letter_code
_entity_poly.pdbx_strand_id
1 'polypeptide(L)'
;MVDLNHIFLFIAVISPLLVLARAWHSGGTYRGWRVAALIVLAITAVSWVVFRHQAGYIGGGAWFALLFVPAIGLRKVTELTAQHRYRTARKLAAALQILHPSAELREQVAFFRALESRPNNENAASSPSIQRGMTQQDRDRHLWNAPAVLVFILLNIAAFLFEISSGDWTDPGTLHRLGALEPYAVVVQGEYWRLFTALFLHGGSAHLFFNLFALYVLGPPLERS
;
A
#
# COMPACT_ATOMS: atom_id res chain seq x y z
N MET A 1 14.19 21.30 -13.33
CA MET A 1 13.39 20.07 -13.33
C MET A 1 13.26 19.62 -11.89
N VAL A 2 12.05 19.32 -11.40
CA VAL A 2 11.88 18.82 -10.03
C VAL A 2 12.34 17.36 -10.03
N ASP A 3 13.44 17.09 -9.35
CA ASP A 3 14.01 15.76 -9.23
C ASP A 3 13.08 14.87 -8.37
N LEU A 4 12.79 13.66 -8.84
CA LEU A 4 11.89 12.71 -8.19
C LEU A 4 12.34 12.39 -6.75
N ASN A 5 13.65 12.46 -6.49
CA ASN A 5 14.22 12.40 -5.14
C ASN A 5 13.69 13.51 -4.22
N HIS A 6 13.50 14.73 -4.73
CA HIS A 6 12.94 15.85 -3.94
C HIS A 6 11.46 15.65 -3.63
N ILE A 7 10.68 15.06 -4.56
CA ILE A 7 9.27 14.74 -4.33
C ILE A 7 9.14 13.67 -3.24
N PHE A 8 9.92 12.58 -3.33
CA PHE A 8 9.88 11.54 -2.30
C PHE A 8 10.38 12.05 -0.95
N LEU A 9 11.41 12.89 -0.93
CA LEU A 9 11.89 13.53 0.29
C LEU A 9 10.79 14.41 0.93
N PHE A 10 10.07 15.18 0.12
CA PHE A 10 8.96 16.00 0.60
C PHE A 10 7.84 15.15 1.22
N ILE A 11 7.43 14.07 0.58
CA ILE A 11 6.42 13.13 1.10
C ILE A 11 6.92 12.45 2.38
N ALA A 12 8.18 11.99 2.39
CA ALA A 12 8.82 11.32 3.52
C ALA A 12 9.07 12.24 4.73
N VAL A 13 8.94 13.56 4.57
CA VAL A 13 9.04 14.54 5.66
C VAL A 13 7.67 15.04 6.09
N ILE A 14 6.82 15.48 5.15
CA ILE A 14 5.52 16.08 5.48
C ILE A 14 4.55 15.05 6.06
N SER A 15 4.47 13.84 5.48
CA SER A 15 3.50 12.83 5.93
C SER A 15 3.77 12.37 7.37
N PRO A 16 5.02 12.04 7.77
CA PRO A 16 5.32 11.73 9.18
C PRO A 16 5.11 12.92 10.13
N LEU A 17 5.41 14.14 9.71
CA LEU A 17 5.17 15.34 10.52
C LEU A 17 3.66 15.58 10.77
N LEU A 18 2.82 15.36 9.77
CA LEU A 18 1.36 15.41 9.92
C LEU A 18 0.84 14.31 10.84
N VAL A 19 1.39 13.09 10.74
CA VAL A 19 1.07 11.99 11.65
C VAL A 19 1.46 12.35 13.09
N LEU A 20 2.63 12.96 13.31
CA LEU A 20 3.08 13.46 14.61
C LEU A 20 2.15 14.58 15.14
N ALA A 21 1.78 15.54 14.30
CA ALA A 21 0.87 16.63 14.65
C ALA A 21 -0.53 16.12 15.02
N ARG A 22 -1.10 15.19 14.23
CA ARG A 22 -2.40 14.57 14.52
C ARG A 22 -2.34 13.71 15.78
N ALA A 23 -1.24 13.00 15.96
CA ALA A 23 -1.03 12.20 17.14
C ALA A 23 -0.93 13.06 18.40
N TRP A 24 -0.41 14.30 18.32
CA TRP A 24 -0.33 15.23 19.46
C TRP A 24 -1.69 15.52 20.10
N HIS A 25 -2.75 15.58 19.29
CA HIS A 25 -4.11 15.88 19.76
C HIS A 25 -4.94 14.67 20.20
N SER A 26 -4.46 13.44 20.01
CA SER A 26 -5.29 12.24 20.17
C SER A 26 -4.67 11.21 21.14
N GLY A 27 -5.42 10.88 22.20
CA GLY A 27 -4.99 10.01 23.29
C GLY A 27 -4.84 8.54 22.91
N GLY A 28 -3.92 7.84 23.58
CA GLY A 28 -3.81 6.38 23.69
C GLY A 28 -3.38 5.61 22.43
N THR A 29 -4.21 5.62 21.38
CA THR A 29 -4.11 4.76 20.20
C THR A 29 -3.03 5.21 19.20
N TYR A 30 -2.66 6.49 19.25
CA TYR A 30 -1.73 7.11 18.29
C TYR A 30 -0.25 7.06 18.71
N ARG A 31 0.06 6.59 19.94
CA ARG A 31 1.46 6.50 20.43
C ARG A 31 2.35 5.66 19.51
N GLY A 32 1.79 4.62 18.93
CA GLY A 32 2.47 3.74 17.99
C GLY A 32 2.89 4.40 16.68
N TRP A 33 1.96 5.16 16.09
CA TRP A 33 2.19 5.92 14.86
C TRP A 33 3.23 7.02 15.05
N ARG A 34 3.40 7.55 16.26
CA ARG A 34 4.47 8.51 16.59
C ARG A 34 5.87 7.88 16.48
N VAL A 35 6.05 6.66 17.01
CA VAL A 35 7.35 5.97 16.97
C VAL A 35 7.73 5.62 15.53
N ALA A 36 6.77 5.08 14.78
CA ALA A 36 6.90 4.82 13.35
C ALA A 36 7.31 6.07 12.55
N ALA A 37 6.61 7.18 12.75
CA ALA A 37 6.92 8.46 12.11
C ALA A 37 8.32 8.99 12.47
N LEU A 38 8.72 8.89 13.75
CA LEU A 38 10.05 9.31 14.20
C LEU A 38 11.17 8.45 13.61
N ILE A 39 10.98 7.13 13.52
CA ILE A 39 11.96 6.22 12.88
C ILE A 39 12.16 6.60 11.43
N VAL A 40 11.08 6.86 10.68
CA VAL A 40 11.18 7.22 9.27
C VAL A 40 11.82 8.61 9.09
N LEU A 41 11.50 9.58 9.95
CA LEU A 41 12.19 10.88 9.93
C LEU A 41 13.69 10.74 10.24
N ALA A 42 14.05 9.88 11.20
CA ALA A 42 15.45 9.63 11.54
C ALA A 42 16.21 8.95 10.39
N ILE A 43 15.62 7.91 9.78
CA ILE A 43 16.18 7.25 8.58
C ILE A 43 16.35 8.27 7.46
N THR A 44 15.32 9.07 7.18
CA THR A 44 15.34 10.08 6.13
C THR A 44 16.41 11.16 6.39
N ALA A 45 16.56 11.61 7.64
CA ALA A 45 17.58 12.58 8.04
C ALA A 45 19.00 12.01 7.91
N VAL A 46 19.24 10.77 8.35
CA VAL A 46 20.53 10.09 8.20
C VAL A 46 20.86 9.87 6.72
N SER A 47 19.89 9.39 5.94
CA SER A 47 20.06 9.22 4.49
C SER A 47 20.31 10.54 3.77
N TRP A 48 19.73 11.65 4.24
CA TRP A 48 20.03 12.99 3.71
C TRP A 48 21.46 13.45 4.01
N VAL A 49 22.02 13.09 5.17
CA VAL A 49 23.42 13.44 5.52
C VAL A 49 24.43 12.60 4.73
N VAL A 50 24.17 11.29 4.54
CA VAL A 50 25.14 10.36 3.92
C VAL A 50 24.99 10.30 2.40
N PHE A 51 23.75 10.30 1.88
CA PHE A 51 23.45 10.08 0.46
C PHE A 51 22.34 11.03 -0.03
N ARG A 52 22.63 12.34 -0.08
CA ARG A 52 21.67 13.39 -0.51
C ARG A 52 20.87 13.07 -1.78
N HIS A 53 21.50 12.42 -2.75
CA HIS A 53 20.89 12.08 -4.04
C HIS A 53 19.92 10.88 -4.00
N GLN A 54 19.94 10.06 -2.94
CA GLN A 54 19.03 8.91 -2.78
C GLN A 54 18.13 9.01 -1.55
N ALA A 55 18.31 10.06 -0.73
CA ALA A 55 17.65 10.21 0.55
C ALA A 55 16.12 10.16 0.45
N GLY A 56 15.54 10.73 -0.60
CA GLY A 56 14.12 10.69 -0.86
C GLY A 56 13.63 9.27 -1.16
N TYR A 57 14.33 8.51 -2.00
CA TYR A 57 13.97 7.12 -2.29
C TYR A 57 14.04 6.22 -1.05
N ILE A 58 15.08 6.41 -0.23
CA ILE A 58 15.27 5.61 1.00
C ILE A 58 14.20 5.98 2.04
N GLY A 59 13.98 7.28 2.29
CA GLY A 59 12.96 7.75 3.23
C GLY A 59 11.53 7.41 2.79
N GLY A 60 11.22 7.64 1.52
CA GLY A 60 9.93 7.32 0.92
C GLY A 60 9.65 5.81 0.89
N GLY A 61 10.67 5.01 0.56
CA GLY A 61 10.58 3.54 0.62
C GLY A 61 10.35 3.02 2.04
N ALA A 62 11.05 3.58 3.03
CA ALA A 62 10.85 3.23 4.44
C ALA A 62 9.43 3.60 4.92
N TRP A 63 8.93 4.78 4.55
CA TRP A 63 7.56 5.20 4.84
C TRP A 63 6.53 4.27 4.20
N PHE A 64 6.73 3.92 2.93
CA PHE A 64 5.85 3.01 2.20
C PHE A 64 5.82 1.62 2.82
N ALA A 65 6.98 1.04 3.13
CA ALA A 65 7.07 -0.24 3.81
C ALA A 65 6.28 -0.19 5.13
N LEU A 66 6.39 0.91 5.87
CA LEU A 66 5.68 1.08 7.13
C LEU A 66 4.15 1.16 6.97
N LEU A 67 3.64 1.72 5.86
CA LEU A 67 2.20 1.78 5.59
C LEU A 67 1.63 0.44 5.11
N PHE A 68 2.34 -0.28 4.24
CA PHE A 68 1.78 -1.42 3.53
C PHE A 68 2.21 -2.78 4.06
N VAL A 69 3.40 -2.91 4.65
CA VAL A 69 3.85 -4.17 5.27
C VAL A 69 2.90 -4.62 6.38
N PRO A 70 2.38 -3.73 7.26
CA PRO A 70 1.37 -4.11 8.23
C PRO A 70 0.08 -4.61 7.58
N ALA A 71 -0.43 -3.91 6.56
CA ALA A 71 -1.67 -4.29 5.88
C ALA A 71 -1.56 -5.67 5.20
N ILE A 72 -0.47 -5.93 4.49
CA ILE A 72 -0.18 -7.25 3.90
C ILE A 72 0.02 -8.29 4.99
N GLY A 73 0.76 -7.93 6.02
CA GLY A 73 1.08 -8.78 7.15
C GLY A 73 -0.17 -9.29 7.87
N LEU A 74 -1.12 -8.41 8.19
CA LEU A 74 -2.39 -8.79 8.82
C LEU A 74 -3.20 -9.75 7.94
N ARG A 75 -3.23 -9.53 6.61
CA ARG A 75 -3.83 -10.48 5.66
C ARG A 75 -3.13 -11.84 5.70
N LYS A 76 -1.80 -11.87 5.86
CA LYS A 76 -1.06 -13.12 5.96
C LYS A 76 -1.24 -13.83 7.30
N VAL A 77 -1.37 -13.08 8.40
CA VAL A 77 -1.73 -13.64 9.72
C VAL A 77 -3.08 -14.31 9.66
N THR A 78 -4.10 -13.62 9.13
CA THR A 78 -5.45 -14.17 8.99
C THR A 78 -5.48 -15.41 8.09
N GLU A 79 -4.71 -15.40 6.99
CA GLU A 79 -4.52 -16.58 6.12
C GLU A 79 -3.83 -17.75 6.84
N LEU A 80 -2.77 -17.50 7.62
CA LEU A 80 -2.04 -18.55 8.35
C LEU A 80 -2.86 -19.12 9.52
N THR A 81 -3.66 -18.30 10.18
CA THR A 81 -4.64 -18.74 11.15
C THR A 81 -5.69 -19.62 10.48
N ALA A 82 -6.18 -19.23 9.31
CA ALA A 82 -7.13 -20.02 8.52
C ALA A 82 -6.53 -21.36 8.05
N GLN A 83 -5.20 -21.43 7.86
CA GLN A 83 -4.46 -22.67 7.54
C GLN A 83 -4.11 -23.52 8.77
N HIS A 84 -4.64 -23.21 9.96
CA HIS A 84 -4.29 -23.86 11.23
C HIS A 84 -2.78 -23.79 11.58
N ARG A 85 -2.00 -22.93 10.92
CA ARG A 85 -0.58 -22.71 11.19
C ARG A 85 -0.39 -21.65 12.26
N TYR A 86 -1.02 -21.86 13.41
CA TYR A 86 -1.10 -20.90 14.52
C TYR A 86 0.27 -20.44 15.02
N ARG A 87 1.28 -21.32 15.05
CA ARG A 87 2.66 -20.96 15.42
C ARG A 87 3.28 -19.93 14.47
N THR A 88 3.07 -20.08 13.17
CA THR A 88 3.60 -19.16 12.15
C THR A 88 2.78 -17.87 12.12
N ALA A 89 1.46 -17.97 12.22
CA ALA A 89 0.56 -16.81 12.35
C ALA A 89 0.95 -15.93 13.56
N ARG A 90 1.23 -16.55 14.71
CA ARG A 90 1.68 -15.86 15.93
C ARG A 90 3.05 -15.21 15.77
N LYS A 91 4.04 -15.90 15.19
CA LYS A 91 5.37 -15.32 14.93
C LYS A 91 5.27 -14.11 14.00
N LEU A 92 4.45 -14.22 12.96
CA LEU A 92 4.23 -13.15 11.99
C LEU A 92 3.46 -11.98 12.61
N ALA A 93 2.40 -12.24 13.39
CA ALA A 93 1.69 -11.22 14.16
C ALA A 93 2.58 -10.52 15.20
N ALA A 94 3.45 -11.26 15.89
CA ALA A 94 4.41 -10.71 16.84
C ALA A 94 5.49 -9.85 16.15
N ALA A 95 5.99 -10.28 14.99
CA ALA A 95 6.91 -9.47 14.18
C ALA A 95 6.23 -8.18 13.67
N LEU A 96 4.96 -8.27 13.25
CA LEU A 96 4.19 -7.12 12.80
C LEU A 96 3.87 -6.15 13.93
N GLN A 97 3.69 -6.61 15.17
CA GLN A 97 3.52 -5.71 16.32
C GLN A 97 4.73 -4.80 16.56
N ILE A 98 5.95 -5.28 16.24
CA ILE A 98 7.18 -4.49 16.37
C ILE A 98 7.24 -3.41 15.29
N LEU A 99 6.83 -3.74 14.06
CA LEU A 99 6.81 -2.80 12.94
C LEU A 99 5.66 -1.79 13.04
N HIS A 100 4.51 -2.22 13.58
CA HIS A 100 3.30 -1.41 13.63
C HIS A 100 2.33 -1.85 14.76
N PRO A 101 2.13 -1.02 15.79
CA PRO A 101 1.22 -1.33 16.90
C PRO A 101 -0.22 -0.84 16.63
N SER A 102 -0.87 -1.31 15.56
CA SER A 102 -2.31 -1.06 15.36
C SER A 102 -3.13 -1.72 16.48
N ALA A 103 -4.16 -1.03 16.97
CA ALA A 103 -5.08 -1.56 17.97
C ALA A 103 -5.76 -2.86 17.50
N GLU A 104 -6.04 -2.96 16.21
CA GLU A 104 -6.70 -4.09 15.55
C GLU A 104 -5.85 -5.38 15.60
N LEU A 105 -4.53 -5.27 15.48
CA LEU A 105 -3.62 -6.41 15.62
C LEU A 105 -3.50 -6.87 17.08
N ARG A 106 -3.65 -5.95 18.04
CA ARG A 106 -3.72 -6.28 19.48
C ARG A 106 -5.01 -7.04 19.80
N GLU A 107 -6.13 -6.62 19.25
CA GLU A 107 -7.41 -7.31 19.42
C GLU A 107 -7.41 -8.70 18.79
N GLN A 108 -6.86 -8.86 17.58
CA GLN A 108 -6.73 -10.19 16.96
C GLN A 108 -5.84 -11.13 17.78
N VAL A 109 -4.69 -10.67 18.28
CA VAL A 109 -3.80 -11.49 19.13
C VAL A 109 -4.47 -11.82 20.47
N ALA A 110 -5.20 -10.88 21.07
CA ALA A 110 -5.97 -11.12 22.29
C ALA A 110 -7.11 -12.13 22.06
N PHE A 111 -7.80 -12.05 20.91
CA PHE A 111 -8.82 -13.00 20.49
C PHE A 111 -8.26 -14.41 20.29
N PHE A 112 -7.13 -14.55 19.58
CA PHE A 112 -6.47 -15.85 19.42
C PHE A 112 -6.01 -16.45 20.75
N ARG A 113 -5.49 -15.62 21.66
CA ARG A 113 -5.12 -16.06 23.01
C ARG A 113 -6.35 -16.49 23.83
N ALA A 114 -7.48 -15.79 23.68
CA ALA A 114 -8.74 -16.17 24.32
C ALA A 114 -9.26 -17.51 23.80
N LEU A 115 -9.18 -17.78 22.49
CA LEU A 115 -9.52 -19.07 21.89
C LEU A 115 -8.63 -20.22 22.39
N GLU A 116 -7.32 -20.00 22.53
CA GLU A 116 -6.38 -21.00 23.07
C GLU A 116 -6.60 -21.28 24.57
N SER A 117 -7.09 -20.30 25.32
CA SER A 117 -7.33 -20.43 26.77
C SER A 117 -8.59 -21.20 27.14
N ARG A 118 -9.46 -21.55 26.17
CA ARG A 118 -10.60 -22.43 26.42
C ARG A 118 -10.12 -23.90 26.48
N PRO A 119 -10.19 -24.55 27.66
CA PRO A 119 -9.74 -25.92 27.80
C PRO A 119 -10.75 -26.84 27.11
N ASN A 120 -10.25 -27.65 26.16
CA ASN A 120 -10.92 -28.77 25.50
C ASN A 120 -12.40 -28.62 25.15
N ASN A 121 -12.66 -28.19 23.92
CA ASN A 121 -13.68 -28.87 23.14
C ASN A 121 -13.13 -29.17 21.75
N GLU A 122 -12.27 -30.20 21.69
CA GLU A 122 -11.72 -30.80 20.46
C GLU A 122 -12.81 -31.26 19.48
N ASN A 123 -14.09 -31.25 19.90
CA ASN A 123 -15.26 -31.61 19.09
C ASN A 123 -16.13 -30.42 18.64
N ALA A 124 -15.77 -29.16 18.95
CA ALA A 124 -16.42 -28.00 18.34
C ALA A 124 -15.74 -27.58 17.02
N ALA A 125 -14.58 -28.14 16.71
CA ALA A 125 -13.81 -27.90 15.49
C ALA A 125 -14.18 -28.86 14.34
N SER A 126 -15.21 -29.69 14.53
CA SER A 126 -15.71 -30.64 13.54
C SER A 126 -17.07 -30.21 12.99
N SER A 127 -17.06 -29.17 12.14
CA SER A 127 -18.01 -29.07 11.02
C SER A 127 -17.20 -28.86 9.74
N PRO A 128 -16.60 -29.94 9.19
CA PRO A 128 -15.53 -29.86 8.19
C PRO A 128 -16.01 -29.73 6.73
N SER A 129 -17.29 -29.50 6.46
CA SER A 129 -17.86 -29.59 5.11
C SER A 129 -18.08 -28.26 4.39
N ILE A 130 -18.06 -27.11 5.08
CA ILE A 130 -18.29 -25.81 4.42
C ILE A 130 -16.98 -25.08 4.05
N GLN A 131 -15.85 -25.41 4.69
CA GLN A 131 -14.63 -24.58 4.59
C GLN A 131 -13.53 -25.12 3.65
N ARG A 132 -13.76 -26.29 3.03
CA ARG A 132 -12.73 -27.03 2.27
C ARG A 132 -12.63 -26.64 0.79
N GLY A 133 -13.53 -25.81 0.26
CA GLY A 133 -13.56 -25.38 -1.15
C GLY A 133 -12.92 -24.02 -1.47
N MET A 134 -12.52 -23.23 -0.47
CA MET A 134 -12.18 -21.80 -0.65
C MET A 134 -10.67 -21.50 -0.81
N THR A 135 -9.77 -22.44 -0.52
CA THR A 135 -8.41 -22.03 -0.09
C THR A 135 -7.32 -21.95 -1.17
N GLN A 136 -7.53 -22.50 -2.37
CA GLN A 136 -6.61 -22.33 -3.51
C GLN A 136 -7.31 -21.67 -4.70
N GLN A 137 -8.59 -21.99 -4.90
CA GLN A 137 -9.41 -21.39 -5.93
C GLN A 137 -9.62 -19.89 -5.69
N ASP A 138 -9.70 -19.38 -4.46
CA ASP A 138 -10.04 -17.95 -4.22
C ASP A 138 -8.90 -16.95 -4.40
N ARG A 139 -7.63 -17.38 -4.41
CA ARG A 139 -6.50 -16.50 -4.73
C ARG A 139 -6.35 -16.30 -6.22
N ASP A 140 -6.41 -17.39 -6.99
CA ASP A 140 -6.45 -17.31 -8.44
C ASP A 140 -7.78 -16.72 -8.90
N ARG A 141 -8.92 -16.97 -8.23
CA ARG A 141 -10.18 -16.26 -8.48
C ARG A 141 -10.20 -14.82 -7.97
N HIS A 142 -9.21 -14.35 -7.20
CA HIS A 142 -9.25 -13.00 -6.64
C HIS A 142 -9.17 -11.93 -7.72
N LEU A 143 -8.30 -12.10 -8.72
CA LEU A 143 -8.21 -11.20 -9.88
C LEU A 143 -9.26 -11.53 -10.93
N TRP A 144 -9.61 -12.82 -11.08
CA TRP A 144 -10.57 -13.25 -12.10
C TRP A 144 -12.02 -12.91 -11.74
N ASN A 145 -12.31 -12.67 -10.46
CA ASN A 145 -13.60 -12.15 -9.97
C ASN A 145 -13.59 -10.62 -9.82
N ALA A 146 -12.52 -9.94 -10.24
CA ALA A 146 -12.39 -8.48 -10.25
C ALA A 146 -11.93 -8.01 -11.65
N PRO A 147 -12.74 -8.26 -12.70
CA PRO A 147 -12.37 -7.97 -14.08
C PRO A 147 -12.04 -6.50 -14.31
N ALA A 148 -12.72 -5.56 -13.65
CA ALA A 148 -12.44 -4.13 -13.81
C ALA A 148 -11.03 -3.78 -13.27
N VAL A 149 -10.64 -4.30 -12.11
CA VAL A 149 -9.28 -4.11 -11.57
C VAL A 149 -8.23 -4.66 -12.52
N LEU A 150 -8.44 -5.86 -13.07
CA LEU A 150 -7.52 -6.44 -14.04
C LEU A 150 -7.40 -5.58 -15.30
N VAL A 151 -8.52 -5.09 -15.84
CA VAL A 151 -8.56 -4.20 -17.00
C VAL A 151 -7.80 -2.92 -16.70
N PHE A 152 -8.01 -2.28 -15.54
CA PHE A 152 -7.26 -1.07 -15.17
C PHE A 152 -5.77 -1.34 -15.02
N ILE A 153 -5.36 -2.47 -14.43
CA ILE A 153 -3.94 -2.84 -14.35
C ILE A 153 -3.33 -2.97 -15.75
N LEU A 154 -4.00 -3.69 -16.65
CA LEU A 154 -3.53 -3.88 -18.02
C LEU A 154 -3.48 -2.56 -18.81
N LEU A 155 -4.50 -1.70 -18.66
CA LEU A 155 -4.54 -0.38 -19.28
C LEU A 155 -3.39 0.52 -18.80
N ASN A 156 -3.11 0.55 -17.50
CA ASN A 156 -2.01 1.34 -16.95
C ASN A 156 -0.64 0.83 -17.45
N ILE A 157 -0.46 -0.49 -17.54
CA ILE A 157 0.76 -1.08 -18.12
C ILE A 157 0.88 -0.71 -19.60
N ALA A 158 -0.19 -0.86 -20.39
CA ALA A 158 -0.18 -0.55 -21.81
C ALA A 158 0.08 0.95 -22.08
N ALA A 159 -0.56 1.83 -21.32
CA ALA A 159 -0.33 3.27 -21.40
C ALA A 159 1.12 3.64 -21.05
N PHE A 160 1.71 2.99 -20.05
CA PHE A 160 3.11 3.21 -19.73
C PHE A 160 4.08 2.70 -20.80
N LEU A 161 3.79 1.56 -21.43
CA LEU A 161 4.57 1.09 -22.59
C LEU A 161 4.46 2.08 -23.77
N PHE A 162 3.27 2.67 -23.97
CA PHE A 162 3.08 3.71 -24.97
C PHE A 162 3.85 4.99 -24.63
N GLU A 163 3.87 5.41 -23.37
CA GLU A 163 4.66 6.52 -22.85
C GLU A 163 6.16 6.30 -23.14
N ILE A 164 6.69 5.10 -22.86
CA ILE A 164 8.07 4.70 -23.17
C ILE A 164 8.35 4.80 -24.68
N SER A 165 7.41 4.38 -25.52
CA SER A 165 7.60 4.42 -26.98
C SER A 165 7.54 5.84 -27.56
N SER A 166 6.93 6.78 -26.85
CA SER A 166 6.65 8.14 -27.32
C SER A 166 7.75 9.15 -26.96
N GLY A 167 8.78 8.74 -26.22
CA GLY A 167 9.91 9.58 -25.85
C GLY A 167 10.49 9.24 -24.47
N ASP A 168 11.04 10.25 -23.80
CA ASP A 168 11.51 10.09 -22.42
C ASP A 168 10.30 10.07 -21.47
N TRP A 169 10.04 8.89 -20.88
CA TRP A 169 8.95 8.65 -19.92
C TRP A 169 9.13 9.40 -18.58
N THR A 170 10.24 10.13 -18.40
CA THR A 170 10.46 11.01 -17.25
C THR A 170 10.36 12.49 -17.62
N ASP A 171 10.24 12.82 -18.91
CA ASP A 171 10.18 14.19 -19.38
C ASP A 171 8.75 14.76 -19.27
N PRO A 172 8.54 15.85 -18.50
CA PRO A 172 7.24 16.51 -18.41
C PRO A 172 6.69 16.98 -19.76
N GLY A 173 7.57 17.30 -20.72
CA GLY A 173 7.17 17.68 -22.07
C GLY A 173 6.49 16.55 -22.82
N THR A 174 7.04 15.33 -22.73
CA THR A 174 6.43 14.12 -23.30
C THR A 174 5.08 13.83 -22.66
N LEU A 175 4.98 13.88 -21.34
CA LEU A 175 3.70 13.70 -20.64
C LEU A 175 2.65 14.74 -21.04
N HIS A 176 3.04 16.00 -21.15
CA HIS A 176 2.14 17.06 -21.57
C HIS A 176 1.59 16.82 -22.98
N ARG A 177 2.43 16.38 -23.93
CA ARG A 177 1.99 16.00 -25.29
C ARG A 177 1.05 14.80 -25.30
N LEU A 178 1.28 13.84 -24.40
CA LEU A 178 0.45 12.64 -24.28
C LEU A 178 -0.88 12.88 -23.53
N GLY A 179 -1.12 14.09 -23.05
CA GLY A 179 -2.38 14.44 -22.40
C GLY A 179 -2.32 14.47 -20.88
N ALA A 180 -1.17 14.79 -20.28
CA ALA A 180 -1.12 15.11 -18.87
C ALA A 180 -2.07 16.26 -18.55
N LEU A 181 -2.62 16.21 -17.33
CA LEU A 181 -3.61 17.16 -16.88
C LEU A 181 -3.02 18.57 -16.83
N GLU A 182 -3.57 19.45 -17.66
CA GLU A 182 -3.26 20.87 -17.63
C GLU A 182 -4.57 21.66 -17.45
N PRO A 183 -4.79 22.29 -16.29
CA PRO A 183 -6.06 22.97 -15.99
C PRO A 183 -6.42 24.06 -17.01
N TYR A 184 -5.43 24.79 -17.52
CA TYR A 184 -5.66 25.84 -18.50
C TYR A 184 -6.16 25.28 -19.84
N ALA A 185 -5.51 24.25 -20.40
CA ALA A 185 -6.01 23.59 -21.61
C ALA A 185 -7.40 22.96 -21.43
N VAL A 186 -7.68 22.37 -20.28
CA VAL A 186 -9.00 21.77 -20.02
C VAL A 186 -10.11 22.84 -19.94
N VAL A 187 -9.88 23.91 -19.17
CA VAL A 187 -10.93 24.90 -18.89
C VAL A 187 -11.06 25.92 -20.02
N VAL A 188 -9.94 26.37 -20.58
CA VAL A 188 -9.90 27.47 -21.55
C VAL A 188 -9.87 26.95 -22.99
N GLN A 189 -9.10 25.90 -23.26
CA GLN A 189 -8.94 25.35 -24.61
C GLN A 189 -9.92 24.19 -24.92
N GLY A 190 -10.71 23.76 -23.93
CA GLY A 190 -11.72 22.71 -24.10
C GLY A 190 -11.12 21.31 -24.26
N GLU A 191 -9.87 21.09 -23.85
CA GLU A 191 -9.17 19.80 -23.96
C GLU A 191 -9.59 18.82 -22.86
N TYR A 192 -10.90 18.57 -22.73
CA TYR A 192 -11.48 17.70 -21.69
C TYR A 192 -10.98 16.25 -21.75
N TRP A 193 -10.50 15.81 -22.91
CA TRP A 193 -9.88 14.49 -23.07
C TRP A 193 -8.68 14.29 -22.14
N ARG A 194 -7.99 15.37 -21.72
CA ARG A 194 -6.90 15.33 -20.74
C ARG A 194 -7.32 14.82 -19.37
N LEU A 195 -8.58 15.01 -18.99
CA LEU A 195 -9.11 14.49 -17.72
C LEU A 195 -9.08 12.96 -17.69
N PHE A 196 -9.27 12.33 -18.85
CA PHE A 196 -9.28 10.87 -18.98
C PHE A 196 -7.87 10.32 -19.22
N THR A 197 -7.08 10.93 -20.11
CA THR A 197 -5.73 10.45 -20.43
C THR A 197 -4.79 10.57 -19.23
N ALA A 198 -4.92 11.62 -18.42
CA ALA A 198 -4.10 11.81 -17.24
C ALA A 198 -4.25 10.71 -16.17
N LEU A 199 -5.34 9.92 -16.21
CA LEU A 199 -5.53 8.77 -15.30
C LEU A 199 -4.51 7.65 -15.53
N PHE A 200 -3.89 7.59 -16.71
CA PHE A 200 -3.03 6.48 -17.14
C PHE A 200 -1.57 6.88 -17.39
N LEU A 201 -1.21 8.17 -17.23
CA LEU A 201 0.15 8.67 -17.41
C LEU A 201 0.91 8.65 -16.09
N HIS A 202 2.14 8.13 -16.09
CA HIS A 202 2.85 7.83 -14.84
C HIS A 202 4.14 8.63 -14.65
N GLY A 203 4.80 9.12 -15.69
CA GLY A 203 5.97 10.01 -15.51
C GLY A 203 7.11 9.34 -14.74
N GLY A 204 7.24 8.02 -14.90
CA GLY A 204 8.26 7.20 -14.24
C GLY A 204 7.75 5.85 -13.71
N SER A 205 8.67 4.90 -13.61
CA SER A 205 8.39 3.52 -13.19
C SER A 205 7.92 3.41 -11.73
N ALA A 206 8.44 4.26 -10.84
CA ALA A 206 8.04 4.27 -9.44
C ALA A 206 6.56 4.63 -9.29
N HIS A 207 6.08 5.63 -10.03
CA HIS A 207 4.67 6.04 -9.98
C HIS A 207 3.75 4.94 -10.50
N LEU A 208 4.11 4.29 -11.63
CA LEU A 208 3.38 3.10 -12.12
C LEU A 208 3.32 2.00 -11.06
N PHE A 209 4.46 1.65 -10.46
CA PHE A 209 4.50 0.60 -9.45
C PHE A 209 3.55 0.90 -8.28
N PHE A 210 3.56 2.13 -7.76
CA PHE A 210 2.67 2.52 -6.67
C PHE A 210 1.19 2.46 -7.06
N ASN A 211 0.85 2.91 -8.27
CA ASN A 211 -0.53 2.90 -8.75
C ASN A 211 -1.05 1.46 -8.92
N LEU A 212 -0.28 0.61 -9.60
CA LEU A 212 -0.62 -0.81 -9.80
C LEU A 212 -0.74 -1.56 -8.48
N PHE A 213 0.17 -1.30 -7.53
CA PHE A 213 0.12 -1.91 -6.23
C PHE A 213 -1.10 -1.45 -5.41
N ALA A 214 -1.44 -0.16 -5.45
CA ALA A 214 -2.64 0.37 -4.79
C ALA A 214 -3.92 -0.24 -5.40
N LEU A 215 -4.02 -0.29 -6.73
CA LEU A 215 -5.12 -0.95 -7.44
C LEU A 215 -5.25 -2.42 -7.06
N TYR A 216 -4.13 -3.15 -6.99
CA TYR A 216 -4.12 -4.56 -6.62
C TYR A 216 -4.59 -4.81 -5.17
N VAL A 217 -4.20 -3.97 -4.22
CA VAL A 217 -4.52 -4.17 -2.79
C VAL A 217 -5.93 -3.67 -2.44
N LEU A 218 -6.34 -2.53 -3.00
CA LEU A 218 -7.57 -1.83 -2.63
C LEU A 218 -8.72 -2.06 -3.62
N GLY A 219 -8.44 -2.33 -4.89
CA GLY A 219 -9.45 -2.49 -5.94
C GLY A 219 -10.36 -3.71 -5.76
N PRO A 220 -9.84 -4.93 -5.54
CA PRO A 220 -10.69 -6.12 -5.54
C PRO A 220 -11.77 -6.19 -4.43
N PRO A 221 -11.56 -5.62 -3.22
CA PRO A 221 -12.64 -5.41 -2.25
C PRO A 221 -13.72 -4.42 -2.72
N LEU A 222 -13.33 -3.31 -3.35
CA LEU A 222 -14.26 -2.28 -3.84
C LEU A 222 -15.14 -2.79 -4.99
N GLU A 223 -14.59 -3.58 -5.90
CA GLU A 223 -15.35 -4.14 -7.04
C GLU A 223 -16.38 -5.19 -6.62
N ARG A 224 -16.20 -5.79 -5.43
CA ARG A 224 -17.07 -6.83 -4.89
C ARG A 224 -18.07 -6.33 -3.84
N SER A 225 -18.07 -5.03 -3.55
CA SER A 225 -18.97 -4.37 -2.59
C SER A 225 -20.30 -4.02 -3.25
#